data_AF-R7AH75-F1
#
_entry.id   AF-R7AH75-F1
#
_cell.length_a   1.000
_cell.length_b   1.000
_cell.length_c   1.000
_cell.angle_alpha   90.00
_cell.angle_beta   90.00
_cell.angle_gamma   90.00
#
_symmetry.space_group_name_H-M   'P 1'
#
loop_
_entity.id
_entity.type
_entity.pdbx_description
1 polymer ?
#
loop_
_entity_poly.entity_id
_entity_poly.type
_entity_poly.pdbx_seq_one_letter_code
_entity_poly.pdbx_strand_id
1 'polypeptide(L)' 'MKRLNPEIGYQRLVNLVTAWRHELMELMGGMGINSIESLRGNRLMLRGVGLTDRELEILGIKHAGE' A
#
# COMPACT_ATOMS: atom_id res chain seq x y z
N MET A 1 -20.25 17.88 26.90
CA MET A 1 -19.60 17.43 25.64
C MET A 1 -18.73 18.57 25.13
N LYS A 2 -17.40 18.40 25.02
CA LYS A 2 -16.52 19.45 24.48
C LYS A 2 -16.62 19.46 22.94
N ARG A 3 -16.77 20.64 22.34
CA ARG A 3 -16.70 20.80 20.89
C ARG A 3 -15.29 20.48 20.39
N LEU A 4 -15.19 19.72 19.30
CA LEU A 4 -13.94 19.53 18.58
C LEU A 4 -13.56 20.84 17.89
N ASN A 5 -12.27 21.16 17.85
CA ASN A 5 -11.76 22.30 17.10
C ASN A 5 -11.62 21.90 15.61
N PRO A 6 -12.41 22.50 14.70
CA PRO A 6 -12.37 22.15 13.28
C PRO A 6 -11.00 22.37 12.62
N GLU A 7 -10.26 23.41 13.02
CA GLU A 7 -8.94 23.72 12.47
C GLU A 7 -7.93 22.61 12.78
N ILE A 8 -7.94 22.12 14.02
CA ILE A 8 -7.09 21.00 14.44
C ILE A 8 -7.51 19.72 13.71
N GLY A 9 -8.81 19.50 13.52
CA GLY A 9 -9.33 18.35 12.77
C GLY A 9 -8.89 18.36 11.31
N TYR A 10 -9.04 19.51 10.64
CA TYR A 10 -8.59 19.74 9.28
C TYR A 10 -7.09 19.47 9.13
N GLN A 11 -6.26 20.07 9.99
CA GLN A 11 -4.81 19.90 9.93
C GLN A 11 -4.41 18.42 10.07
N ARG A 12 -5.06 17.68 10.98
CA ARG A 12 -4.80 16.24 11.16
C ARG A 12 -5.16 15.43 9.93
N LEU A 13 -6.29 15.74 9.29
CA LEU A 13 -6.69 15.06 8.05
C LEU A 13 -5.69 15.31 6.93
N VAL A 14 -5.29 16.57 6.73
CA VAL A 14 -4.30 16.94 5.71
C VAL A 14 -2.96 16.25 5.97
N ASN A 15 -2.50 16.21 7.23
CA ASN A 15 -1.27 15.53 7.62
C ASN A 15 -1.35 14.02 7.33
N LEU A 16 -2.48 13.39 7.63
CA LEU A 16 -2.69 11.96 7.38
C LEU A 16 -2.61 11.63 5.89
N VAL A 17 -3.38 12.34 5.07
CA VAL A 17 -3.41 12.13 3.61
C VAL A 17 -2.04 12.41 2.99
N THR A 18 -1.33 13.42 3.50
CA THR A 18 0.03 13.76 3.06
C THR A 18 1.02 12.66 3.42
N ALA A 19 1.01 12.17 4.66
CA ALA A 19 1.89 11.09 5.09
C ALA A 19 1.64 9.81 4.28
N TRP A 20 0.38 9.43 4.07
CA TRP A 20 0.03 8.26 3.24
C TRP A 20 0.52 8.40 1.80
N ARG A 21 0.43 9.59 1.21
CA ARG A 21 1.00 9.84 -0.12
C ARG A 21 2.51 9.60 -0.12
N HIS A 22 3.24 10.07 0.89
CA HIS A 22 4.68 9.84 1.01
C HIS A 22 5.03 8.35 1.17
N GLU A 23 4.36 7.64 2.06
CA GLU A 23 4.57 6.19 2.25
C GLU A 23 4.29 5.39 0.97
N LEU A 24 3.21 5.72 0.24
CA LEU A 24 2.92 5.07 -1.03
C LEU A 24 4.02 5.33 -2.08
N MET A 25 4.56 6.55 -2.13
CA MET A 25 5.68 6.87 -3.04
C MET A 25 6.96 6.13 -2.65
N GLU A 26 7.26 6.00 -1.36
CA GLU A 26 8.41 5.23 -0.87
C GLU A 26 8.28 3.74 -1.19
N LEU A 27 7.09 3.15 -0.97
CA LEU A 27 6.80 1.77 -1.35
C LEU A 27 6.96 1.54 -2.86
N MET A 28 6.41 2.45 -3.67
CA MET A 28 6.57 2.40 -5.13
C MET A 28 8.03 2.53 -5.54
N GLY A 29 8.78 3.46 -4.93
CA GLY A 29 10.21 3.64 -5.15
C GLY A 29 11.03 2.40 -4.79
N GLY A 30 10.77 1.78 -3.64
CA GLY A 30 11.40 0.54 -3.21
C GLY A 30 11.11 -0.65 -4.15
N MET A 31 9.97 -0.62 -4.85
CA MET A 31 9.61 -1.60 -5.87
C MET A 31 10.18 -1.27 -7.27
N GLY A 32 10.82 -0.11 -7.45
CA GLY A 32 11.29 0.37 -8.76
C GLY A 32 10.16 0.84 -9.68
N ILE A 33 8.98 1.16 -9.13
CA ILE A 33 7.79 1.58 -9.87
C ILE A 33 7.70 3.10 -9.87
N ASN A 34 7.52 3.71 -11.04
CA ASN A 34 7.47 5.17 -11.21
C ASN A 34 6.09 5.72 -11.60
N SER A 35 5.06 4.87 -11.74
CA SER A 35 3.69 5.30 -12.07
C SER A 35 2.62 4.49 -11.35
N ILE A 36 1.46 5.11 -11.11
CA ILE A 36 0.31 4.47 -10.44
C ILE A 36 -0.27 3.37 -11.34
N GLU A 37 -0.24 3.57 -12.65
CA GLU A 37 -0.67 2.60 -13.66
C GLU A 37 0.16 1.32 -13.56
N SER A 38 1.46 1.43 -13.33
CA SER A 38 2.39 0.30 -13.18
C SER A 38 2.26 -0.42 -11.84
N LEU A 39 1.71 0.25 -10.82
CA LEU A 39 1.38 -0.37 -9.53
C LEU A 39 0.07 -1.16 -9.62
N ARG A 40 -0.91 -0.65 -10.37
CA ARG A 40 -2.26 -1.22 -10.43
C ARG A 40 -2.24 -2.59 -11.11
N GLY A 41 -2.67 -3.61 -10.38
CA GLY A 41 -2.69 -4.99 -10.89
C GLY A 41 -1.31 -5.65 -10.92
N ASN A 42 -0.26 -4.97 -10.42
CA ASN A 42 1.06 -5.55 -10.30
C ASN A 42 1.11 -6.51 -9.11
N ARG A 43 1.50 -7.75 -9.38
CA ARG A 43 1.57 -8.84 -8.41
C ARG A 43 3.00 -9.30 -8.17
N LEU A 44 3.97 -8.71 -8.88
CA LEU A 44 5.36 -9.16 -8.93
C LEU A 44 6.02 -9.17 -7.55
N MET A 45 5.70 -8.17 -6.73
CA MET A 45 6.28 -8.01 -5.38
C MET A 45 5.37 -8.57 -4.28
N LEU A 46 4.20 -9.12 -4.62
CA LEU A 46 3.35 -9.80 -3.65
C LEU A 46 3.93 -11.17 -3.31
N ARG A 47 3.83 -11.54 -2.03
CA ARG A 47 4.31 -12.82 -1.52
C ARG A 47 3.25 -13.44 -0.62
N GLY A 48 2.88 -14.68 -0.92
CA GLY A 48 1.92 -15.44 -0.15
C GLY A 48 2.56 -16.11 1.07
N VAL A 49 1.83 -16.13 2.17
CA VAL A 49 2.21 -16.79 3.42
C VAL A 49 1.06 -17.68 3.84
N GLY A 50 1.34 -18.96 4.09
CA GLY A 50 0.32 -19.94 4.51
C GLY A 50 -0.68 -20.32 3.41
N LEU A 51 -0.34 -20.07 2.14
CA LEU A 51 -1.14 -20.48 0.98
C LEU A 51 -0.57 -21.78 0.40
N THR A 52 -1.46 -22.61 -0.13
CA THR A 52 -1.10 -23.78 -0.91
C THR A 52 -0.58 -23.36 -2.30
N ASP A 53 0.18 -24.24 -2.95
CA ASP A 53 0.68 -23.99 -4.30
C ASP A 53 -0.44 -23.68 -5.30
N ARG A 54 -1.59 -24.37 -5.16
CA ARG A 54 -2.75 -24.12 -6.02
C ARG A 54 -3.34 -22.73 -5.82
N GLU A 55 -3.42 -22.25 -4.59
CA GLU A 55 -3.91 -20.90 -4.31
C GLU A 55 -2.96 -19.83 -4.86
N LEU A 56 -1.65 -20.04 -4.74
CA LEU A 56 -0.63 -19.15 -5.29
C LEU A 56 -0.66 -19.10 -6.81
N GLU A 57 -0.83 -20.25 -7.46
CA GLU A 57 -0.97 -20.35 -8.92
C GLU A 57 -2.22 -19.61 -9.39
N ILE A 58 -3.38 -19.85 -8.77
CA ILE A 58 -4.64 -19.15 -9.09
C ILE A 58 -4.47 -17.64 -8.90
N LEU A 59 -3.80 -17.24 -7.83
CA LEU A 59 -3.52 -15.84 -7.52
C LEU A 59 -2.33 -15.30 -8.29
N GLY A 60 -1.57 -16.06 -9.08
CA GLY A 60 -0.36 -15.57 -9.77
C GLY A 60 0.62 -14.81 -8.88
N ILE A 61 0.88 -15.30 -7.66
CA ILE A 61 1.84 -14.72 -6.70
C ILE A 61 2.83 -15.78 -6.22
N LYS A 62 4.01 -15.36 -5.76
CA LYS A 62 5.07 -16.27 -5.29
C LYS A 62 4.97 -16.55 -3.79
N HIS A 63 5.60 -17.62 -3.32
CA HIS A 63 5.78 -17.89 -1.88
C HIS A 63 6.72 -16.88 -1.23
N ALA A 64 6.45 -16.50 0.02
CA ALA A 64 7.41 -15.74 0.81
C ALA A 64 8.70 -16.55 1.02
N GLY A 65 9.84 -16.00 0.59
CA GLY A 65 11.14 -16.68 0.60
C GLY A 65 11.61 -17.18 -0.77
N GLU A 66 10.77 -17.08 -1.79
CA GLU A 66 11.05 -17.35 -3.21
C GLU A 66 11.04 -16.06 -4.08
#